data_AF-A0A0J6XKK8-F1
#
_entry.id   AF-A0A0J6XKK8-F1
#
_cell.length_a   1.000
_cell.length_b   1.000
_cell.length_c   1.000
_cell.angle_alpha   90.00
_cell.angle_beta   90.00
_cell.angle_gamma   90.00
#
_symmetry.space_group_name_H-M   'P 1'
#
loop_
_entity.id
_entity.type
_entity.pdbx_description
1 polymer ?
#
loop_
_entity_poly.entity_id
_entity_poly.type
_entity_poly.pdbx_seq_one_letter_code
_entity_poly.pdbx_strand_id
1 'polypeptide(L)'
;PRRTATGAAALFGGGPRSAADHRAAAEALAAQSRWTAAVQERMRAVVRSLEERTVLDPRPGRTADEAAAEAAAALPDHAEALRAAARAFDDVTYGGRPAHAEMYDRLRTLDLALTHAKPRLTGTPS
;
A
#
# COMPACT_ATOMS: atom_id res chain seq x y z
N PRO A 1 25.55 15.68 1.52
CA PRO A 1 25.26 14.96 0.25
C PRO A 1 23.75 14.63 0.14
N ARG A 2 23.04 15.41 -0.69
CA ARG A 2 21.60 15.25 -0.99
C ARG A 2 21.39 14.17 -2.05
N ARG A 3 20.34 13.36 -1.90
CA ARG A 3 19.68 12.69 -3.04
C ARG A 3 18.22 13.13 -3.07
N THR A 4 17.99 14.23 -3.77
CA THR A 4 16.70 14.60 -4.35
C THR A 4 16.34 13.57 -5.42
N ALA A 5 15.43 12.65 -5.09
CA ALA A 5 14.88 11.67 -6.03
C ALA A 5 13.59 12.18 -6.70
N THR A 6 13.39 13.50 -6.80
CA THR A 6 12.15 14.10 -7.34
C THR A 6 12.16 14.20 -8.87
N GLY A 7 13.30 13.97 -9.54
CA GLY A 7 13.43 14.15 -10.99
C GLY A 7 13.13 12.93 -11.87
N ALA A 8 13.27 11.71 -11.35
CA ALA A 8 13.14 10.49 -12.17
C ALA A 8 11.69 10.06 -12.40
N ALA A 9 10.78 10.38 -11.48
CA ALA A 9 9.35 10.03 -11.60
C ALA A 9 8.61 10.87 -12.65
N ALA A 10 9.11 12.06 -12.99
CA ALA A 10 8.45 12.99 -13.91
C ALA A 10 8.71 12.72 -15.40
N LEU A 11 9.60 11.77 -15.75
CA LEU A 11 10.05 11.56 -17.14
C LEU A 11 9.35 10.41 -17.89
N PHE A 12 8.44 9.67 -17.25
CA PHE A 12 7.64 8.62 -17.90
C PHE A 12 6.13 8.86 -17.70
N GLY A 13 5.64 9.95 -18.29
CA GLY A 13 4.20 10.26 -18.34
C GLY A 13 3.44 9.25 -19.20
N GLY A 14 3.07 8.11 -18.60
CA GLY A 14 2.29 7.05 -19.23
C GLY A 14 2.25 5.73 -18.45
N GLY A 15 3.12 5.54 -17.47
CA GLY A 15 3.10 4.38 -16.59
C GLY A 15 2.10 4.50 -15.42
N PRO A 16 1.71 3.37 -14.80
CA PRO A 16 0.98 3.39 -13.53
C PRO A 16 1.75 4.22 -12.48
N ARG A 17 1.01 4.96 -11.63
CA ARG A 17 1.60 5.73 -10.51
C ARG A 17 2.47 4.83 -9.63
N SER A 18 3.61 5.35 -9.17
CA SER A 18 4.50 4.62 -8.26
C SER A 18 3.91 4.56 -6.85
N ALA A 19 4.46 3.68 -6.01
CA ALA A 19 4.09 3.66 -4.60
C ALA A 19 4.35 5.02 -3.93
N ALA A 20 5.47 5.67 -4.26
CA ALA A 20 5.82 6.99 -3.72
C ALA A 20 4.79 8.07 -4.12
N ASP A 21 4.30 8.06 -5.35
CA ASP A 21 3.27 9.00 -5.81
C ASP A 21 1.96 8.82 -5.04
N HIS A 22 1.55 7.56 -4.82
CA HIS A 22 0.38 7.25 -4.01
C HIS A 22 0.55 7.69 -2.55
N ARG A 23 1.74 7.52 -1.95
CA ARG A 23 2.02 8.03 -0.59
C ARG A 23 1.88 9.54 -0.50
N ALA A 24 2.46 10.27 -1.46
CA ALA A 24 2.38 11.72 -1.50
C ALA A 24 0.92 12.21 -1.65
N ALA A 25 0.14 11.57 -2.53
CA ALA A 25 -1.28 11.87 -2.67
C ALA A 25 -2.06 11.59 -1.38
N ALA A 26 -1.81 10.46 -0.73
CA ALA A 26 -2.44 10.08 0.53
C ALA A 26 -2.12 11.08 1.66
N GLU A 27 -0.90 11.59 1.73
CA GLU A 27 -0.46 12.61 2.71
C GLU A 27 -1.14 13.95 2.46
N ALA A 28 -1.22 14.40 1.21
CA ALA A 28 -1.92 15.63 0.85
C ALA A 28 -3.42 15.57 1.20
N LEU A 29 -4.05 14.41 1.03
CA LEU A 29 -5.46 14.18 1.41
C LEU A 29 -5.63 14.16 2.93
N ALA A 30 -4.73 13.49 3.66
CA ALA A 30 -4.74 13.46 5.12
C ALA A 30 -4.55 14.85 5.74
N ALA A 31 -3.67 15.67 5.17
CA ALA A 31 -3.47 17.06 5.60
C ALA A 31 -4.73 17.93 5.47
N GLN A 32 -5.63 17.59 4.55
CA GLN A 32 -6.93 18.23 4.35
C GLN A 32 -8.06 17.53 5.14
N SER A 33 -7.74 16.61 6.04
CA SER A 33 -8.69 15.75 6.76
C SER A 33 -9.63 14.94 5.84
N ARG A 34 -9.21 14.69 4.59
CA ARG A 34 -9.94 13.86 3.61
C ARG A 34 -9.61 12.39 3.83
N TRP A 35 -9.95 11.88 5.01
CA TRP A 35 -9.48 10.60 5.52
C TRP A 35 -9.83 9.40 4.64
N THR A 36 -11.05 9.32 4.10
CA THR A 36 -11.46 8.17 3.26
C THR A 36 -10.59 8.07 2.01
N ALA A 37 -10.41 9.19 1.30
CA ALA A 37 -9.55 9.25 0.13
C ALA A 37 -8.07 8.99 0.51
N ALA A 38 -7.62 9.48 1.66
CA ALA A 38 -6.26 9.25 2.16
C ALA A 38 -6.00 7.75 2.45
N VAL A 39 -6.95 7.05 3.07
CA VAL A 39 -6.89 5.59 3.31
C VAL A 39 -6.86 4.83 1.99
N GLN A 40 -7.73 5.18 1.04
CA GLN A 40 -7.77 4.56 -0.28
C GLN A 40 -6.44 4.72 -1.03
N GLU A 41 -5.88 5.93 -1.07
CA GLU A 41 -4.58 6.18 -1.71
C GLU A 41 -3.42 5.49 -0.98
N ARG A 42 -3.45 5.44 0.36
CA ARG A 42 -2.43 4.71 1.12
C ARG A 42 -2.51 3.20 0.86
N MET A 43 -3.70 2.62 0.70
CA MET A 43 -3.84 1.21 0.33
C MET A 43 -3.28 0.93 -1.07
N ARG A 44 -3.51 1.84 -2.04
CA ARG A 44 -2.87 1.76 -3.37
C ARG A 44 -1.34 1.80 -3.26
N ALA A 45 -0.80 2.65 -2.38
CA ALA A 45 0.63 2.69 -2.12
C ALA A 45 1.18 1.37 -1.55
N VAL A 46 0.47 0.73 -0.61
CA VAL A 46 0.86 -0.57 -0.04
C VAL A 46 0.94 -1.63 -1.13
N VAL A 47 -0.13 -1.82 -1.91
CA VAL A 47 -0.17 -2.84 -2.97
C VAL A 47 0.92 -2.57 -4.00
N ARG A 48 1.04 -1.32 -4.47
CA ARG A 48 2.06 -0.95 -5.45
C ARG A 48 3.48 -1.15 -4.91
N SER A 49 3.72 -0.85 -3.63
CA SER A 49 5.03 -1.05 -3.01
C SER A 49 5.40 -2.52 -2.90
N LEU A 50 4.42 -3.41 -2.69
CA LEU A 50 4.65 -4.85 -2.66
C LEU A 50 4.94 -5.39 -4.07
N GLU A 51 4.27 -4.87 -5.09
CA GLU A 51 4.53 -5.19 -6.51
C GLU A 51 5.91 -4.71 -6.98
N GLU A 52 6.27 -3.46 -6.69
CA GLU A 52 7.59 -2.87 -7.02
C GLU A 52 8.74 -3.63 -6.37
N ARG A 53 8.47 -4.32 -5.25
CA ARG A 53 9.42 -5.15 -4.50
C ARG A 53 9.31 -6.64 -4.81
N THR A 54 8.54 -7.00 -5.85
CA THR A 54 8.30 -8.38 -6.30
C THR A 54 7.81 -9.32 -5.19
N VAL A 55 7.12 -8.77 -4.19
CA VAL A 55 6.41 -9.54 -3.15
C VAL A 55 5.07 -10.02 -3.71
N LEU A 56 4.47 -9.22 -4.59
CA LEU A 56 3.28 -9.56 -5.35
C LEU A 56 3.59 -9.44 -6.85
N ASP A 57 3.02 -10.34 -7.64
CA ASP A 57 3.04 -10.17 -9.09
C ASP A 57 2.07 -9.06 -9.51
N PRO A 58 2.43 -8.13 -10.42
CA PRO A 58 1.50 -7.11 -10.89
C PRO A 58 0.35 -7.75 -11.68
N ARG A 59 -0.91 -7.52 -11.26
CA ARG A 59 -2.08 -7.97 -12.02
C ARG A 59 -3.25 -6.98 -11.96
N PRO A 60 -3.88 -6.66 -13.11
CA PRO A 60 -5.06 -5.80 -13.12
C PRO A 60 -6.22 -6.48 -12.39
N GLY A 61 -7.05 -5.69 -11.71
CA GLY A 61 -8.28 -6.18 -11.07
C GLY A 61 -8.10 -6.87 -9.71
N ARG A 62 -6.88 -6.98 -9.17
CA ARG A 62 -6.65 -7.51 -7.82
C ARG A 62 -7.41 -6.69 -6.77
N THR A 63 -8.15 -7.36 -5.90
CA THR A 63 -8.84 -6.71 -4.76
C THR A 63 -7.90 -6.48 -3.57
N ALA A 64 -8.32 -5.64 -2.63
CA ALA A 64 -7.58 -5.39 -1.38
C ALA A 64 -7.38 -6.68 -0.56
N ASP A 65 -8.42 -7.51 -0.46
CA ASP A 65 -8.39 -8.79 0.25
C ASP A 65 -7.41 -9.78 -0.38
N GLU A 66 -7.44 -9.92 -1.72
CA GLU A 66 -6.49 -10.78 -2.43
C GLU A 66 -5.05 -10.32 -2.22
N ALA A 67 -4.79 -9.01 -2.32
CA ALA A 67 -3.48 -8.45 -2.06
C ALA A 67 -3.01 -8.75 -0.64
N ALA A 68 -3.87 -8.59 0.35
CA ALA A 68 -3.56 -8.86 1.74
C ALA A 68 -3.30 -10.36 1.98
N ALA A 69 -4.08 -11.26 1.38
CA ALA A 69 -3.90 -12.70 1.51
C ALA A 69 -2.58 -13.18 0.91
N GLU A 70 -2.28 -12.77 -0.33
CA GLU A 70 -1.02 -13.09 -1.01
C GLU A 70 0.19 -12.52 -0.25
N ALA A 71 0.11 -11.24 0.16
CA ALA A 71 1.19 -10.61 0.91
C ALA A 71 1.39 -11.24 2.28
N ALA A 72 0.32 -11.68 2.94
CA ALA A 72 0.40 -12.37 4.23
C ALA A 72 1.09 -13.73 4.12
N ALA A 73 0.98 -14.41 2.97
CA ALA A 73 1.72 -15.65 2.74
C ALA A 73 3.24 -15.38 2.63
N ALA A 74 3.64 -14.31 1.94
CA ALA A 74 5.04 -13.92 1.80
C ALA A 74 5.62 -13.24 3.06
N LEU A 75 4.78 -12.57 3.84
CA LEU A 75 5.11 -11.77 5.02
C LEU A 75 4.23 -12.15 6.22
N PRO A 76 4.39 -13.37 6.77
CA PRO A 76 3.50 -13.89 7.81
C PRO A 76 3.53 -13.08 9.11
N ASP A 77 4.66 -12.45 9.42
CA ASP A 77 4.81 -11.59 10.60
C ASP A 77 3.93 -10.33 10.53
N HIS A 78 3.43 -9.99 9.33
CA HIS A 78 2.51 -8.87 9.08
C HIS A 78 1.11 -9.32 8.66
N ALA A 79 0.81 -10.63 8.70
CA ALA A 79 -0.43 -11.19 8.17
C ALA A 79 -1.70 -10.60 8.81
N GLU A 80 -1.70 -10.43 10.14
CA GLU A 80 -2.83 -9.84 10.84
C GLU A 80 -3.05 -8.37 10.44
N ALA A 81 -1.98 -7.59 10.38
CA ALA A 81 -2.02 -6.19 10.02
C ALA A 81 -2.48 -5.99 8.56
N LEU A 82 -2.01 -6.84 7.64
CA LEU A 82 -2.45 -6.86 6.24
C LEU A 82 -3.96 -7.15 6.12
N ARG A 83 -4.46 -8.16 6.83
CA ARG A 83 -5.91 -8.45 6.84
C ARG A 83 -6.73 -7.33 7.47
N ALA A 84 -6.21 -6.70 8.52
CA ALA A 84 -6.87 -5.55 9.15
C ALA A 84 -6.92 -4.34 8.21
N ALA A 85 -5.87 -4.11 7.41
CA ALA A 85 -5.82 -3.07 6.40
C ALA A 85 -6.84 -3.29 5.28
N ALA A 86 -6.95 -4.52 4.74
CA ALA A 86 -7.96 -4.84 3.72
C ALA A 86 -9.39 -4.59 4.23
N ARG A 87 -9.73 -5.11 5.42
CA ARG A 87 -11.03 -4.83 6.05
C ARG A 87 -11.31 -3.35 6.21
N ALA A 88 -10.35 -2.58 6.76
CA ALA A 88 -10.51 -1.15 6.91
C ALA A 88 -10.72 -0.43 5.57
N PHE A 89 -10.06 -0.89 4.50
CA PHE A 89 -10.26 -0.36 3.15
C PHE A 89 -11.66 -0.67 2.62
N ASP A 90 -12.15 -1.90 2.77
CA ASP A 90 -13.47 -2.29 2.29
C ASP A 90 -14.58 -1.58 3.05
N ASP A 91 -14.39 -1.39 4.35
CA ASP A 91 -15.30 -0.68 5.23
C ASP A 91 -15.55 0.76 4.78
N VAL A 92 -14.49 1.45 4.35
CA VAL A 92 -14.56 2.85 3.92
C VAL A 92 -14.92 3.01 2.45
N THR A 93 -14.65 1.98 1.62
CA THR A 93 -14.88 2.03 0.17
C THR A 93 -16.26 1.50 -0.20
N TYR A 94 -16.70 0.41 0.43
CA TYR A 94 -17.94 -0.28 0.14
C TYR A 94 -18.91 -0.27 1.32
N GLY A 95 -18.41 -0.26 2.55
CA GLY A 95 -19.22 -0.28 3.78
C GLY A 95 -19.83 1.08 4.16
N GLY A 96 -19.51 2.16 3.44
CA GLY A 96 -20.02 3.51 3.72
C GLY A 96 -19.55 4.12 5.04
N ARG A 97 -18.55 3.52 5.70
CA ARG A 97 -18.04 4.02 6.98
C ARG A 97 -17.05 5.17 6.75
N PRO A 98 -17.18 6.31 7.45
CA PRO A 98 -16.19 7.37 7.34
C PRO A 98 -14.86 6.88 7.92
N ALA A 99 -13.77 7.11 7.18
CA ALA A 99 -12.44 6.92 7.74
C ALA A 99 -12.11 8.06 8.72
N HIS A 100 -11.13 7.82 9.59
CA HIS A 100 -10.62 8.80 10.54
C HIS A 100 -9.09 8.75 10.60
N ALA A 101 -8.50 9.76 11.27
CA ALA A 101 -7.04 9.96 11.31
C ALA A 101 -6.28 8.72 11.83
N GLU A 102 -6.78 8.07 12.86
CA GLU A 102 -6.14 6.87 13.42
C GLU A 102 -6.13 5.69 12.44
N MET A 103 -7.21 5.50 11.65
CA MET A 103 -7.25 4.46 10.63
C MET A 103 -6.20 4.71 9.55
N TYR A 104 -6.07 5.96 9.11
CA TYR A 104 -5.02 6.37 8.19
C TYR A 104 -3.61 6.13 8.78
N ASP A 105 -3.39 6.48 10.04
CA ASP A 105 -2.08 6.31 10.68
C ASP A 105 -1.66 4.85 10.83
N ARG A 106 -2.61 3.96 11.18
CA ARG A 106 -2.37 2.51 11.20
C ARG A 106 -1.95 1.99 9.84
N LEU A 107 -2.63 2.41 8.77
CA LEU A 107 -2.31 1.99 7.41
C LEU A 107 -0.97 2.56 6.92
N ARG A 108 -0.66 3.83 7.27
CA ARG A 108 0.63 4.47 7.03
C ARG A 108 1.76 3.74 7.75
N THR A 109 1.55 3.37 9.01
CA THR A 109 2.53 2.63 9.81
C THR A 109 2.79 1.25 9.22
N LEU A 110 1.74 0.54 8.78
CA LEU A 110 1.88 -0.73 8.08
C LEU A 110 2.67 -0.58 6.77
N ASP A 111 2.31 0.39 5.92
CA ASP A 111 3.03 0.69 4.67
C ASP A 111 4.54 0.83 4.92
N LEU A 112 4.92 1.67 5.90
CA LEU A 112 6.31 1.87 6.27
C LEU A 112 6.99 0.63 6.86
N ALA A 113 6.28 -0.18 7.65
CA ALA A 113 6.85 -1.43 8.16
C ALA A 113 7.13 -2.42 7.01
N LEU A 114 6.19 -2.51 6.05
CA LEU A 114 6.31 -3.43 4.93
C LEU A 114 7.51 -3.10 4.05
N THR A 115 7.88 -1.83 3.84
CA THR A 115 9.04 -1.44 3.00
C THR A 115 10.36 -2.06 3.48
N HIS A 116 10.49 -2.29 4.78
CA HIS A 116 11.67 -2.87 5.41
C HIS A 116 11.55 -4.37 5.69
N ALA A 117 10.34 -4.94 5.57
CA ALA A 117 10.10 -6.34 5.81
C ALA A 117 10.83 -7.22 4.77
N LYS A 118 11.38 -8.35 5.20
CA LYS A 118 12.02 -9.32 4.29
C LYS A 118 11.01 -10.42 3.96
N PRO A 119 10.64 -10.61 2.68
CA PRO A 119 9.81 -11.73 2.28
C PRO A 119 10.46 -13.04 2.69
N ARG A 120 9.64 -14.00 3.16
CA ARG A 120 10.10 -15.38 3.24
C ARG A 120 10.22 -15.86 1.80
N LEU A 121 11.46 -16.05 1.35
CA LEU A 121 11.72 -16.75 0.11
C LEU A 121 11.26 -18.18 0.32
N THR A 122 10.08 -18.52 -0.19
CA THR A 122 9.71 -19.92 -0.38
C THR A 122 10.58 -20.43 -1.53
N GLY A 123 11.82 -20.84 -1.24
CA GLY A 123 12.49 -21.84 -2.08
C GLY A 123 11.59 -23.07 -2.08
N THR A 124 11.13 -23.56 -3.22
CA THR A 124 11.94 -24.28 -4.20
C THR A 124 11.14 -24.40 -5.50
N PRO A 125 11.66 -24.05 -6.69
CA PRO A 125 11.16 -24.65 -7.91
C PRO A 125 11.70 -26.08 -7.98
N SER A 126 10.79 -27.07 -7.99
CA SER A 126 11.10 -28.41 -8.48
C SER A 126 11.14 -28.41 -10.00
#